data_AF-A0A0T6B7H0-F1
#
_entry.id   AF-A0A0T6B7H0-F1
#
_cell.length_a   1.000
_cell.length_b   1.000
_cell.length_c   1.000
_cell.angle_alpha   90.00
_cell.angle_beta   90.00
_cell.angle_gamma   90.00
#
_symmetry.space_group_name_H-M   'P 1'
#
loop_
_entity.id
_entity.type
_entity.pdbx_description
1 polymer ?
#
loop_
_entity_poly.entity_id
_entity_poly.type
_entity_poly.pdbx_seq_one_letter_code
_entity_poly.pdbx_strand_id
1 'polypeptide(L)'
;MVLTKEYRICMPISVEEYKVGQLYMISRHSLEQSGDGEGVELVKNEACEDAVHGNGYFTEKRIHLSNRLPYWIQAIIPRIFYVTERAWNYYPFTITEYDCSFIPKFHITIQTRYENNNGSTENCLSLTPEQLAERIVEHIDIGYDELNPKHYKEEEDPRYFQSKKTHRGPLVDGWRNSIIPIMMS
;
A
#
# COMPACT_ATOMS: atom_id res chain seq x y z
N MET A 1 -1.49 4.49 23.40
CA MET A 1 -1.73 3.15 22.82
C MET A 1 -1.58 3.31 21.32
N VAL A 2 -0.66 2.55 20.72
CA VAL A 2 -0.42 2.52 19.27
C VAL A 2 -1.08 1.25 18.75
N LEU A 3 -1.77 1.32 17.61
CA LEU A 3 -2.37 0.15 16.98
C LEU A 3 -1.42 -0.38 15.90
N THR A 4 -0.99 -1.62 16.04
CA THR A 4 -0.12 -2.29 15.07
C THR A 4 -0.89 -3.37 14.31
N LYS A 5 -0.93 -3.25 12.98
CA LYS A 5 -1.52 -4.25 12.09
C LYS A 5 -0.53 -4.63 10.99
N GLU A 6 -0.46 -5.92 10.69
CA GLU A 6 0.30 -6.49 9.58
C GLU A 6 -0.68 -7.04 8.56
N TYR A 7 -0.74 -6.43 7.38
CA TYR A 7 -1.55 -6.92 6.26
C TYR A 7 -0.66 -7.74 5.34
N ARG A 8 -1.03 -9.01 5.10
CA ARG A 8 -0.34 -9.90 4.17
C ARG A 8 -1.15 -10.00 2.89
N ILE A 9 -0.63 -9.45 1.80
CA ILE A 9 -1.31 -9.38 0.50
C ILE A 9 -0.55 -10.25 -0.49
N CYS A 10 -1.07 -11.44 -0.76
CA CYS A 10 -0.52 -12.30 -1.80
C CYS A 10 -0.95 -11.82 -3.19
N MET A 11 -0.08 -11.96 -4.20
CA MET A 11 -0.40 -11.65 -5.59
C MET A 11 0.25 -12.66 -6.57
N PRO A 12 -0.42 -13.02 -7.69
CA PRO A 12 0.02 -14.02 -8.66
C PRO A 12 1.10 -13.50 -9.64
N ILE A 13 2.11 -12.82 -9.10
CA ILE A 13 3.21 -12.17 -9.81
C ILE A 13 4.50 -12.31 -9.00
N SER A 14 5.65 -12.09 -9.61
CA SER A 14 6.92 -12.01 -8.87
C SER A 14 7.12 -10.63 -8.24
N VAL A 15 8.00 -10.54 -7.24
CA VAL A 15 8.49 -9.29 -6.66
C VAL A 15 9.03 -8.36 -7.76
N GLU A 16 9.79 -8.88 -8.72
CA GLU A 16 10.30 -8.06 -9.83
C GLU A 16 9.20 -7.46 -10.71
N GLU A 17 8.16 -8.24 -11.01
CA GLU A 17 6.99 -7.78 -11.78
C GLU A 17 6.20 -6.74 -11.00
N TYR A 18 6.02 -6.93 -9.68
CA TYR A 18 5.31 -6.00 -8.83
C TYR A 18 6.01 -4.65 -8.75
N LYS A 19 7.34 -4.60 -8.70
CA LYS A 19 8.08 -3.32 -8.74
C LYS A 19 7.64 -2.45 -9.92
N VAL A 20 7.50 -3.05 -11.10
CA VAL A 20 7.07 -2.33 -12.32
C VAL A 20 5.57 -2.04 -12.27
N GLY A 21 4.76 -3.02 -11.87
CA GLY A 21 3.31 -2.91 -11.79
C GLY A 21 2.86 -1.82 -10.81
N GLN A 22 3.47 -1.76 -9.62
CA GLN A 22 3.18 -0.78 -8.59
C GLN A 22 3.41 0.66 -9.09
N LEU A 23 4.56 0.92 -9.73
CA LEU A 23 4.86 2.25 -10.27
C LEU A 23 3.87 2.67 -11.36
N TYR A 24 3.49 1.73 -12.22
CA TYR A 24 2.44 1.96 -13.23
C TYR A 24 1.09 2.27 -12.58
N MET A 25 0.69 1.49 -11.58
CA MET A 25 -0.58 1.65 -10.86
C MET A 25 -0.63 2.97 -10.09
N ILE A 26 0.48 3.39 -9.46
CA ILE A 26 0.59 4.71 -8.80
C ILE A 26 0.37 5.81 -9.84
N SER A 27 1.06 5.74 -10.98
CA SER A 27 0.95 6.75 -12.05
C SER A 27 -0.46 6.81 -12.63
N ARG A 28 -1.08 5.64 -12.87
CA ARG A 28 -2.46 5.54 -13.37
C ARG A 28 -3.47 6.09 -12.37
N HIS A 29 -3.33 5.73 -11.09
CA HIS A 29 -4.20 6.24 -10.03
C HIS A 29 -4.07 7.76 -9.88
N SER A 30 -2.85 8.30 -9.94
CA SER A 30 -2.64 9.75 -9.92
C SER A 30 -3.34 10.44 -11.09
N LEU A 31 -3.32 9.86 -12.30
CA LEU A 31 -4.04 10.39 -13.47
C LEU A 31 -5.56 10.37 -13.26
N GLU A 32 -6.11 9.28 -12.74
CA GLU A 32 -7.54 9.14 -12.44
C GLU A 32 -8.02 10.16 -11.39
N GLN A 33 -7.16 10.56 -10.45
CA GLN A 33 -7.49 11.47 -9.35
C GLN A 33 -7.26 12.96 -9.66
N SER A 34 -6.56 13.30 -10.75
CA SER A 34 -6.12 14.68 -11.04
C SER A 34 -7.25 15.64 -11.49
N GLY A 35 -8.50 15.18 -11.61
CA GLY A 35 -9.62 15.98 -12.13
C GLY A 35 -10.37 16.85 -11.11
N ASP A 36 -10.24 16.59 -9.81
CA ASP A 36 -11.17 17.11 -8.78
C ASP A 36 -10.68 18.34 -8.00
N GLY A 37 -9.60 19.00 -8.43
CA GLY A 37 -9.09 20.23 -7.79
C GLY A 37 -8.50 20.04 -6.38
N GLU A 38 -8.54 18.82 -5.83
CA GLU A 38 -7.79 18.38 -4.66
C GLU A 38 -6.56 17.60 -5.11
N GLY A 39 -5.39 18.03 -4.64
CA GLY A 39 -4.11 17.62 -5.21
C GLY A 39 -3.19 16.88 -4.23
N VAL A 40 -2.40 15.99 -4.80
CA VAL A 40 -1.13 15.53 -4.21
C VAL A 40 -0.03 16.45 -4.74
N GLU A 41 0.53 17.29 -3.88
CA GLU A 41 1.67 18.15 -4.21
C GLU A 41 2.98 17.37 -3.96
N LEU A 42 3.81 17.20 -4.99
CA LEU A 42 5.15 16.63 -4.82
C LEU A 42 6.11 17.73 -4.33
N VAL A 43 6.59 17.61 -3.09
CA VAL A 43 7.49 18.58 -2.45
C VAL A 43 8.95 18.23 -2.70
N LYS A 44 9.31 16.95 -2.56
CA LYS A 44 10.66 16.44 -2.81
C LYS A 44 10.64 15.10 -3.53
N ASN A 45 11.64 14.89 -4.36
CA ASN A 45 11.90 13.63 -5.05
C ASN A 45 13.41 13.53 -5.34
N GLU A 46 14.13 12.78 -4.50
CA GLU A 46 15.58 12.70 -4.56
C GLU A 46 16.10 11.30 -4.21
N ALA A 47 17.30 10.98 -4.68
CA ALA A 47 17.96 9.74 -4.29
C ALA A 47 18.39 9.81 -2.81
N CYS A 48 18.30 8.69 -2.11
CA CYS A 48 18.75 8.56 -0.74
C CYS A 48 19.54 7.26 -0.54
N GLU A 49 20.25 7.16 0.58
CA GLU A 49 21.03 5.97 0.95
C GLU A 49 20.70 5.62 2.39
N ASP A 50 20.55 4.32 2.66
CA ASP A 50 20.37 3.76 4.00
C ASP A 50 21.47 2.75 4.31
N ALA A 51 21.95 2.73 5.55
CA ALA A 51 23.06 1.88 5.97
C ALA A 51 22.75 0.38 5.89
N VAL A 52 21.47 0.00 6.01
CA VAL A 52 21.00 -1.39 6.01
C VAL A 52 20.40 -1.76 4.65
N HIS A 53 19.63 -0.86 4.06
CA HIS A 53 18.84 -1.12 2.85
C HIS A 53 19.49 -0.59 1.55
N GLY A 54 20.58 0.16 1.66
CA GLY A 54 21.36 0.65 0.52
C GLY A 54 20.70 1.83 -0.20
N ASN A 55 20.90 1.90 -1.51
CA ASN A 55 20.39 3.00 -2.34
C ASN A 55 18.87 2.93 -2.47
N GLY A 56 18.21 4.08 -2.37
CA GLY A 56 16.78 4.23 -2.52
C GLY A 56 16.38 5.58 -3.09
N TYR A 57 15.07 5.82 -3.07
CA TYR A 57 14.48 7.09 -3.44
C TYR A 57 13.58 7.62 -2.31
N PHE A 58 13.76 8.88 -1.99
CA PHE A 58 12.94 9.61 -1.04
C PHE A 58 11.94 10.49 -1.78
N THR A 59 10.67 10.41 -1.39
CA THR A 59 9.63 11.33 -1.86
C THR A 59 8.90 11.95 -0.68
N GLU A 60 8.68 13.26 -0.75
CA GLU A 60 7.81 13.99 0.18
C GLU A 60 6.63 14.56 -0.62
N LYS A 61 5.41 14.26 -0.17
CA LYS A 61 4.18 14.76 -0.79
C LYS A 61 3.27 15.41 0.25
N ARG A 62 2.50 16.41 -0.16
CA ARG A 62 1.42 16.99 0.63
C ARG A 62 0.09 16.62 0.00
N ILE A 63 -0.77 16.00 0.81
CA ILE A 63 -2.09 15.52 0.38
C ILE A 63 -3.14 16.44 0.99
N HIS A 64 -3.92 17.09 0.13
CA HIS A 64 -5.03 17.95 0.54
C HIS A 64 -6.33 17.15 0.55
N LEU A 65 -6.92 16.95 1.73
CA LEU A 65 -8.07 16.04 1.95
C LEU A 65 -9.39 16.76 2.30
N SER A 66 -9.44 18.08 2.15
CA SER A 66 -10.50 18.94 2.70
C SER A 66 -11.95 18.47 2.42
N ASN A 67 -12.23 17.95 1.23
CA ASN A 67 -13.57 17.57 0.79
C ASN A 67 -13.79 16.04 0.76
N ARG A 68 -12.76 15.23 0.99
CA ARG A 68 -12.85 13.75 0.98
C ARG A 68 -13.06 13.11 2.35
N LEU A 69 -13.01 13.90 3.43
CA LEU A 69 -13.26 13.41 4.77
C LEU A 69 -14.76 13.31 5.08
N PRO A 70 -15.20 12.37 5.93
CA PRO A 70 -16.56 12.36 6.46
C PRO A 70 -16.97 13.70 7.07
N TYR A 71 -18.25 14.08 6.90
CA TYR A 71 -18.77 15.39 7.32
C TYR A 71 -18.49 15.75 8.78
N TRP A 72 -18.57 14.78 9.69
CA TRP A 72 -18.28 15.00 11.11
C TRP A 72 -16.80 15.35 11.37
N ILE A 73 -15.87 14.87 10.53
CA ILE A 73 -14.45 15.24 10.62
C ILE A 73 -14.23 16.64 10.05
N GLN A 74 -14.86 16.97 8.93
CA GLN A 74 -14.79 18.31 8.32
C GLN A 74 -15.25 19.41 9.28
N ALA A 75 -16.20 19.12 10.17
CA ALA A 75 -16.69 20.06 11.17
C ALA A 75 -15.65 20.42 12.25
N ILE A 76 -14.62 19.59 12.45
CA ILE A 76 -13.64 19.71 13.55
C ILE A 76 -12.28 20.19 13.02
N ILE A 77 -11.94 19.87 11.76
CA ILE A 77 -10.64 20.18 11.17
C ILE A 77 -10.66 21.55 10.46
N PRO A 78 -9.60 22.37 10.58
CA PRO A 78 -9.51 23.65 9.87
C PRO A 78 -9.60 23.46 8.36
N ARG A 79 -10.14 24.45 7.65
CA ARG A 79 -10.32 24.42 6.19
C ARG A 79 -9.02 24.22 5.41
N ILE A 80 -7.88 24.59 5.99
CA ILE A 80 -6.56 24.45 5.37
C ILE A 80 -5.74 23.51 6.26
N PHE A 81 -5.79 22.23 5.95
CA PHE A 81 -4.87 21.23 6.50
C PHE A 81 -4.36 20.34 5.36
N TYR A 82 -3.22 19.70 5.60
CA TYR A 82 -2.66 18.70 4.71
C TYR A 82 -2.07 17.56 5.51
N VAL A 83 -1.98 16.40 4.86
CA VAL A 83 -1.21 15.26 5.37
C VAL A 83 0.11 15.24 4.61
N THR A 84 1.22 15.22 5.34
CA THR A 84 2.56 15.05 4.76
C THR A 84 2.86 13.57 4.68
N GLU A 85 3.02 13.06 3.46
CA GLU A 85 3.54 11.72 3.17
C GLU A 85 5.04 11.82 2.95
N ARG A 86 5.83 11.06 3.72
CA ARG A 86 7.26 10.83 3.48
C ARG A 86 7.45 9.37 3.16
N ALA A 87 7.96 9.05 1.97
CA ALA A 87 8.19 7.68 1.56
C ALA A 87 9.66 7.46 1.20
N TRP A 88 10.25 6.41 1.75
CA TRP A 88 11.57 5.91 1.41
C TRP A 88 11.42 4.57 0.72
N ASN A 89 11.85 4.52 -0.53
CA ASN A 89 11.76 3.33 -1.37
C ASN A 89 13.15 2.70 -1.55
N TYR A 90 13.40 1.64 -0.79
CA TYR A 90 14.59 0.78 -0.86
C TYR A 90 14.22 -0.60 -1.40
N TYR A 91 13.39 -0.65 -2.46
CA TYR A 91 12.79 -1.88 -2.97
C TYR A 91 13.76 -3.08 -2.95
N PRO A 92 13.43 -4.20 -2.28
CA PRO A 92 12.08 -4.66 -1.89
C PRO A 92 11.62 -4.26 -0.47
N PHE A 93 12.17 -3.20 0.11
CA PHE A 93 11.68 -2.65 1.37
C PHE A 93 11.26 -1.19 1.21
N THR A 94 10.12 -0.81 1.79
CA THR A 94 9.63 0.57 1.74
C THR A 94 9.14 1.01 3.10
N ILE A 95 9.43 2.26 3.45
CA ILE A 95 8.90 2.93 4.63
C ILE A 95 8.07 4.12 4.15
N THR A 96 6.86 4.26 4.65
CA THR A 96 6.03 5.44 4.42
C THR A 96 5.51 5.97 5.74
N GLU A 97 5.71 7.26 5.98
CA GLU A 97 5.22 7.97 7.16
C GLU A 97 4.20 9.02 6.74
N TYR A 98 3.14 9.14 7.54
CA TYR A 98 2.14 10.19 7.40
C TYR A 98 2.04 10.99 8.69
N ASP A 99 2.16 12.31 8.56
CA ASP A 99 1.92 13.26 9.63
C ASP A 99 0.81 14.24 9.22
N CYS A 100 0.00 14.67 10.19
CA CYS A 100 -1.05 15.66 9.94
C CYS A 100 -0.56 17.05 10.35
N SER A 101 -0.70 18.05 9.45
CA SER A 101 -0.30 19.43 9.73
C SER A 101 -1.03 20.07 10.92
N PHE A 102 -2.22 19.55 11.25
CA PHE A 102 -3.09 20.10 12.30
C PHE A 102 -3.11 19.26 13.58
N ILE A 103 -2.79 17.96 13.50
CA ILE A 103 -2.88 17.04 14.64
C ILE A 103 -1.46 16.50 14.92
N PRO A 104 -0.68 17.16 15.81
CA PRO A 104 0.72 16.78 16.03
C PRO A 104 0.94 15.36 16.56
N LYS A 105 -0.09 14.77 17.18
CA LYS A 105 -0.04 13.39 17.69
C LYS A 105 -0.50 12.34 16.67
N PHE A 106 -1.00 12.78 15.51
CA PHE A 106 -1.40 11.86 14.44
C PHE A 106 -0.16 11.47 13.66
N HIS A 107 0.15 10.18 13.70
CA HIS A 107 1.25 9.59 12.98
C HIS A 107 0.84 8.20 12.48
N ILE A 108 1.11 7.91 11.21
CA ILE A 108 0.96 6.56 10.64
C ILE A 108 2.30 6.18 10.04
N THR A 109 2.83 5.03 10.42
CA THR A 109 4.00 4.41 9.78
C THR A 109 3.56 3.15 9.08
N ILE A 110 3.92 3.01 7.81
CA ILE A 110 3.73 1.81 7.01
C ILE A 110 5.12 1.30 6.64
N GLN A 111 5.43 0.09 7.04
CA GLN A 111 6.61 -0.62 6.60
C GLN A 111 6.16 -1.81 5.76
N THR A 112 6.74 -1.96 4.58
CA THR A 112 6.35 -3.01 3.63
C THR A 112 7.58 -3.73 3.14
N ARG A 113 7.51 -5.06 3.13
CA ARG A 113 8.56 -5.94 2.60
C ARG A 113 7.96 -6.86 1.57
N TYR A 114 8.56 -6.88 0.38
CA TYR A 114 8.09 -7.72 -0.72
C TYR A 114 8.91 -9.02 -0.79
N GLU A 115 8.26 -10.17 -0.72
CA GLU A 115 8.92 -11.49 -0.75
C GLU A 115 8.27 -12.42 -1.77
N ASN A 116 9.08 -13.26 -2.45
CA ASN A 116 8.58 -14.28 -3.39
C ASN A 116 8.10 -15.54 -2.63
N ASN A 117 7.06 -15.37 -1.80
CA ASN A 117 6.39 -16.46 -1.09
C ASN A 117 4.88 -16.15 -0.96
N ASN A 118 4.15 -17.04 -0.31
CA ASN A 118 2.71 -16.94 -0.09
C ASN A 118 2.34 -16.39 1.30
N GLY A 119 3.21 -15.56 1.90
CA GLY A 119 3.01 -15.03 3.24
C GLY A 119 3.43 -15.97 4.38
N SER A 120 4.29 -16.94 4.07
CA SER A 120 4.78 -17.93 5.03
C SER A 120 5.87 -17.42 5.98
N THR A 121 6.52 -16.30 5.65
CA THR A 121 7.59 -15.74 6.48
C THR A 121 7.01 -15.11 7.73
N GLU A 122 7.46 -15.59 8.89
CA GLU A 122 7.07 -15.02 10.17
C GLU A 122 8.01 -13.88 10.55
N ASN A 123 7.43 -12.75 10.98
CA ASN A 123 8.17 -11.55 11.41
C ASN A 123 9.13 -11.00 10.33
N CYS A 124 8.67 -10.84 9.10
CA CYS A 124 9.48 -10.37 7.97
C CYS A 124 10.08 -8.95 8.20
N LEU A 125 9.50 -8.14 9.08
CA LEU A 125 9.97 -6.80 9.44
C LEU A 125 10.92 -6.78 10.64
N SER A 126 11.27 -7.94 11.21
CA SER A 126 12.17 -8.04 12.38
C SER A 126 11.69 -7.18 13.57
N LEU A 127 10.38 -7.18 13.82
CA LEU A 127 9.75 -6.52 14.96
C LEU A 127 10.30 -7.04 16.28
N THR A 128 10.31 -6.19 17.30
CA THR A 128 10.69 -6.63 18.66
C THR A 128 9.67 -7.64 19.20
N PRO A 129 10.03 -8.48 20.19
CA PRO A 129 9.09 -9.43 20.78
C PRO A 129 7.80 -8.79 21.30
N GLU A 130 7.87 -7.57 21.84
CA GLU A 130 6.71 -6.83 22.33
C GLU A 130 5.79 -6.41 21.19
N GLN A 131 6.35 -5.80 20.13
CA GLN A 131 5.59 -5.39 18.95
C GLN A 131 4.97 -6.60 18.24
N LEU A 132 5.72 -7.70 18.16
CA LEU A 132 5.29 -8.95 17.56
C LEU A 132 4.10 -9.57 18.31
N ALA A 133 4.09 -9.47 19.64
CA ALA A 133 3.00 -9.96 20.48
C ALA A 133 1.74 -9.09 20.40
N GLU A 134 1.90 -7.77 20.19
CA GLU A 134 0.78 -6.83 20.09
C GLU A 134 0.17 -6.72 18.68
N ARG A 135 0.89 -7.13 17.64
CA ARG A 135 0.41 -6.98 16.26
C ARG A 135 -0.81 -7.85 15.98
N ILE A 136 -1.68 -7.36 15.11
CA ILE A 136 -2.78 -8.13 14.53
C ILE A 136 -2.41 -8.46 13.08
N VAL A 137 -2.35 -9.74 12.73
CA VAL A 137 -2.06 -10.20 11.37
C VAL A 137 -3.37 -10.42 10.61
N GLU A 138 -3.53 -9.77 9.47
CA GLU A 138 -4.69 -9.90 8.58
C GLU A 138 -4.22 -10.36 7.19
N HIS A 139 -4.81 -11.44 6.68
CA HIS A 139 -4.49 -11.95 5.35
C HIS A 139 -5.55 -11.47 4.37
N ILE A 140 -5.15 -10.68 3.36
CA ILE A 140 -6.07 -10.10 2.38
C ILE A 140 -6.12 -10.97 1.13
N ASP A 141 -7.30 -11.52 0.79
CA ASP A 141 -7.55 -12.28 -0.45
C ASP A 141 -8.13 -11.40 -1.54
N ILE A 142 -7.27 -11.05 -2.51
CA ILE A 142 -7.64 -10.21 -3.65
C ILE A 142 -8.73 -10.83 -4.55
N GLY A 143 -9.01 -12.13 -4.43
CA GLY A 143 -10.07 -12.80 -5.19
C GLY A 143 -11.34 -13.04 -4.37
N TYR A 144 -11.20 -13.37 -3.08
CA TYR A 144 -12.32 -13.96 -2.31
C TYR A 144 -12.74 -13.19 -1.06
N ASP A 145 -12.03 -12.14 -0.66
CA ASP A 145 -12.51 -11.27 0.42
C ASP A 145 -13.75 -10.49 -0.01
N GLU A 146 -14.65 -10.22 0.95
CA GLU A 146 -15.87 -9.46 0.68
C GLU A 146 -15.55 -7.99 0.35
N LEU A 147 -15.99 -7.56 -0.84
CA LEU A 147 -15.89 -6.17 -1.28
C LEU A 147 -17.21 -5.45 -1.07
N ASN A 148 -17.13 -4.16 -0.70
CA ASN A 148 -18.31 -3.31 -0.67
C ASN A 148 -18.90 -3.20 -2.10
N PRO A 149 -20.20 -3.50 -2.32
CA PRO A 149 -20.80 -3.45 -3.65
C PRO A 149 -20.64 -2.11 -4.38
N LYS A 150 -20.46 -1.00 -3.65
CA LYS A 150 -20.23 0.33 -4.23
C LYS A 150 -18.87 0.48 -4.90
N HIS A 151 -17.89 -0.33 -4.52
CA HIS A 151 -16.52 -0.30 -5.05
C HIS A 151 -16.24 -1.46 -6.00
N TYR A 152 -17.14 -2.43 -6.10
CA TYR A 152 -16.98 -3.57 -6.98
C TYR A 152 -17.09 -3.15 -8.45
N LYS A 153 -16.14 -3.61 -9.26
CA LYS A 153 -16.14 -3.51 -10.71
C LYS A 153 -15.77 -4.87 -11.28
N GLU A 154 -16.60 -5.40 -12.17
CA GLU A 154 -16.40 -6.72 -12.75
C GLU A 154 -15.11 -6.79 -13.58
N GLU A 155 -14.77 -5.70 -14.26
CA GLU A 155 -13.54 -5.57 -15.06
C GLU A 155 -12.24 -5.55 -14.24
N GLU A 156 -12.33 -5.29 -12.93
CA GLU A 156 -11.18 -5.30 -12.00
C GLU A 156 -11.15 -6.58 -11.14
N ASP A 157 -12.08 -7.52 -11.34
CA ASP A 157 -12.20 -8.75 -10.54
C ASP A 157 -11.21 -9.85 -11.00
N PRO A 158 -10.22 -10.24 -10.18
CA PRO A 158 -9.25 -11.27 -10.51
C PRO A 158 -9.85 -12.67 -10.74
N ARG A 159 -11.07 -12.94 -10.25
CA ARG A 159 -11.80 -14.20 -10.47
C ARG A 159 -12.32 -14.36 -11.89
N TYR A 160 -12.48 -13.26 -12.62
CA TYR A 160 -12.97 -13.26 -14.00
C TYR A 160 -11.90 -12.78 -14.99
N PHE A 161 -10.85 -12.13 -14.51
CA PHE A 161 -9.76 -11.65 -15.34
C PHE A 161 -8.76 -12.75 -15.74
N GLN A 162 -8.44 -12.83 -17.04
CA GLN A 162 -7.31 -13.59 -17.55
C GLN A 162 -6.42 -12.71 -18.43
N SER A 163 -5.12 -12.69 -18.11
CA SER A 163 -4.13 -11.95 -18.88
C SER A 163 -3.94 -12.53 -20.27
N LYS A 164 -4.10 -11.71 -21.32
CA LYS A 164 -3.84 -12.13 -22.70
C LYS A 164 -2.36 -12.37 -23.01
N LYS A 165 -1.45 -11.75 -22.23
CA LYS A 165 0.00 -11.83 -22.46
C LYS A 165 0.68 -12.95 -21.69
N THR A 166 0.24 -13.17 -20.45
CA THR A 166 0.86 -14.14 -19.53
C THR A 166 -0.01 -15.35 -19.27
N HIS A 167 -1.28 -15.33 -19.71
CA HIS A 167 -2.28 -16.37 -19.48
C HIS A 167 -2.58 -16.67 -17.99
N ARG A 168 -2.11 -15.82 -17.07
CA ARG A 168 -2.43 -15.91 -15.64
C ARG A 168 -3.88 -15.49 -15.37
N GLY A 169 -4.48 -16.12 -14.38
CA GLY A 169 -5.90 -16.01 -14.07
C GLY A 169 -6.77 -16.89 -14.98
N PRO A 170 -8.07 -17.01 -14.68
CA PRO A 170 -8.76 -16.45 -13.51
C PRO A 170 -8.28 -17.06 -12.19
N LEU A 171 -8.40 -16.29 -11.10
CA LEU A 171 -8.11 -16.81 -9.76
C LEU A 171 -9.25 -17.71 -9.29
N VAL A 172 -8.89 -18.93 -8.87
CA VAL A 172 -9.80 -19.94 -8.34
C VAL A 172 -9.62 -20.09 -6.82
N ASP A 173 -10.56 -20.73 -6.15
CA ASP A 173 -10.46 -20.94 -4.71
C ASP A 173 -9.19 -21.72 -4.36
N GLY A 174 -8.49 -21.28 -3.32
CA GLY A 174 -7.18 -21.83 -2.94
C GLY A 174 -6.01 -21.47 -3.87
N TRP A 175 -6.15 -20.49 -4.78
CA TRP A 175 -5.12 -20.08 -5.74
C TRP A 175 -3.74 -19.79 -5.12
N ARG A 176 -3.70 -19.30 -3.87
CA ARG A 176 -2.46 -18.97 -3.15
C ARG A 176 -1.50 -20.16 -3.01
N ASN A 177 -2.01 -21.39 -3.06
CA ASN A 177 -1.21 -22.61 -2.89
C ASN A 177 -0.76 -23.23 -4.22
N SER A 178 -1.34 -22.81 -5.34
CA SER A 178 -1.15 -23.46 -6.65
C SER A 178 -0.50 -22.55 -7.69
N ILE A 179 -0.55 -21.23 -7.51
CA ILE A 179 -0.03 -20.27 -8.49
C ILE A 179 1.46 -19.99 -8.27
N ILE A 180 2.21 -20.03 -9.37
CA ILE A 180 3.61 -19.62 -9.46
C ILE A 180 3.76 -18.76 -10.74
N PRO A 181 4.42 -17.59 -10.69
CA PRO A 181 5.03 -16.97 -9.53
C PRO A 181 3.98 -16.42 -8.54
N ILE A 182 4.38 -16.33 -7.28
CA ILE A 182 3.60 -15.68 -6.21
C ILE A 182 4.54 -14.82 -5.38
N MET A 183 4.04 -13.66 -4.97
CA MET A 183 4.69 -12.80 -4.00
C MET A 183 3.72 -12.42 -2.89
N MET A 184 4.29 -11.97 -1.78
CA MET A 184 3.58 -11.35 -0.67
C MET A 184 4.13 -9.94 -0.47
N SER A 185 3.21 -9.01 -0.27
CA SER A 185 3.45 -7.65 0.22
C SER A 185 2.92 -7.50 1.63
#